data_AF-A0A5C3PBZ8-F1
#
_entry.id   AF-A0A5C3PBZ8-F1
#
_cell.length_a   1.000
_cell.length_b   1.000
_cell.length_c   1.000
_cell.angle_alpha   90.00
_cell.angle_beta   90.00
_cell.angle_gamma   90.00
#
_symmetry.space_group_name_H-M   'P 1'
#
loop_
_entity.id
_entity.type
_entity.pdbx_description
1 polymer ?
#
loop_
_entity_poly.entity_id
_entity_poly.type
_entity_poly.pdbx_seq_one_letter_code
_entity_poly.pdbx_strand_id
1 'polypeptide(L)'
;MAPVKPYGGPTRKLVLGIDVGTTYSGISYAILDPGEVPKIQGVTRFPGQENAAGDSKIPTILYYRPDGTVHSAGAEAAVPGIELDAEDEDLFLSKW
;
A
#
# COMPACT_ATOMS: atom_id res chain seq x y z
N MET A 1 5.93 -15.81 21.79
CA MET A 1 5.01 -14.66 21.66
C MET A 1 3.85 -14.86 22.63
N ALA A 2 3.42 -13.81 23.34
CA ALA A 2 2.22 -13.90 24.16
C ALA A 2 0.98 -14.09 23.27
N PRO A 3 -0.06 -14.81 23.73
CA PRO A 3 -1.29 -14.98 22.97
C PRO A 3 -1.95 -13.61 22.73
N VAL A 4 -2.42 -13.39 21.49
CA VAL A 4 -3.17 -12.19 21.14
C VAL A 4 -4.47 -12.19 21.95
N LYS A 5 -4.71 -11.12 22.71
CA LYS A 5 -5.91 -11.00 23.55
C LYS A 5 -7.12 -10.56 22.70
N PRO A 6 -8.34 -10.95 23.09
CA PRO A 6 -9.55 -10.38 22.53
C PRO A 6 -9.56 -8.85 22.61
N TYR A 7 -10.11 -8.21 21.60
CA TYR A 7 -10.24 -6.76 21.58
C TYR A 7 -11.26 -6.29 22.63
N GLY A 8 -10.81 -5.53 23.62
CA GLY A 8 -11.65 -5.04 24.73
C GLY A 8 -12.34 -3.70 24.48
N GLY A 9 -12.28 -3.16 23.26
CA GLY A 9 -12.94 -1.88 22.95
C GLY A 9 -14.45 -2.02 22.81
N PRO A 10 -15.20 -0.92 22.99
CA PRO A 10 -16.67 -0.97 23.01
C PRO A 10 -17.32 -1.10 21.62
N THR A 11 -16.58 -0.84 20.54
CA THR A 11 -17.10 -0.79 19.17
C THR A 11 -16.08 -1.34 18.18
N ARG A 12 -16.54 -1.86 17.03
CA ARG A 12 -15.69 -2.31 15.92
C ARG A 12 -14.70 -1.21 15.49
N LYS A 13 -13.45 -1.59 15.19
CA LYS A 13 -12.45 -0.71 14.57
C LYS A 13 -11.73 -1.40 13.41
N LEU A 14 -11.28 -0.62 12.43
CA LEU A 14 -10.30 -1.06 11.43
C LEU A 14 -8.95 -0.46 11.81
N VAL A 15 -7.92 -1.30 11.89
CA VAL A 15 -6.53 -0.86 12.07
C VAL A 15 -5.74 -1.22 10.83
N LEU A 16 -4.94 -0.27 10.35
CA LEU A 16 -4.02 -0.43 9.24
C LEU A 16 -2.58 -0.31 9.77
N GLY A 17 -1.72 -1.24 9.36
CA GLY A 17 -0.27 -1.15 9.53
C GLY A 17 0.35 -0.91 8.17
N ILE A 18 1.05 0.22 8.01
CA ILE A 18 1.71 0.61 6.75
C ILE A 18 3.22 0.55 7.00
N ASP A 19 3.90 -0.27 6.20
CA ASP A 19 5.36 -0.33 6.13
C ASP A 19 5.82 0.50 4.93
N VAL A 20 6.54 1.60 5.20
CA VAL A 20 7.07 2.52 4.18
C VAL A 20 8.57 2.29 4.09
N GLY A 21 8.96 1.39 3.19
CA GLY A 21 10.36 1.07 2.95
C GLY A 21 10.97 1.90 1.82
N THR A 22 12.29 1.83 1.66
CA THR A 22 13.00 2.52 0.57
C THR A 22 12.75 1.88 -0.79
N THR A 23 12.77 0.55 -0.88
CA THR A 23 12.56 -0.19 -2.14
C THR A 23 11.11 -0.63 -2.33
N TYR A 24 10.49 -1.11 -1.25
CA TYR A 24 9.14 -1.66 -1.26
C TYR A 24 8.35 -1.18 -0.05
N SER A 25 7.05 -0.99 -0.25
CA SER A 25 6.08 -0.67 0.80
C SER A 25 4.98 -1.73 0.84
N GLY A 26 4.32 -1.88 1.98
CA GLY A 26 3.27 -2.88 2.18
C GLY A 26 2.23 -2.44 3.20
N ILE A 27 1.07 -3.07 3.17
CA ILE A 27 -0.05 -2.77 4.08
C ILE A 27 -0.57 -4.09 4.67
N SER A 28 -0.86 -4.07 5.97
CA SER A 28 -1.67 -5.09 6.62
C SER A 28 -2.82 -4.42 7.38
N TYR A 29 -3.87 -5.18 7.67
CA TYR A 29 -5.01 -4.68 8.42
C TYR A 29 -5.55 -5.70 9.41
N ALA A 30 -6.31 -5.23 10.38
CA ALA A 30 -7.10 -6.08 11.26
C ALA A 30 -8.45 -5.40 11.54
N ILE A 31 -9.52 -6.20 11.51
CA ILE A 31 -10.82 -5.80 12.04
C ILE A 31 -10.85 -6.19 13.52
N LEU A 32 -11.08 -5.21 14.37
CA LEU A 32 -11.14 -5.36 15.81
C LEU A 32 -12.60 -5.43 16.24
N ASP A 33 -13.16 -6.64 16.32
CA ASP A 33 -14.50 -6.87 16.83
C ASP A 33 -14.48 -7.05 18.36
N PRO A 34 -15.34 -6.37 19.13
CA PRO A 34 -15.38 -6.51 20.59
C PRO A 34 -15.51 -7.97 21.04
N GLY A 35 -14.59 -8.41 21.89
CA GLY A 35 -14.56 -9.78 22.41
C GLY A 35 -13.92 -10.81 21.46
N GLU A 36 -13.51 -10.44 20.25
CA GLU A 36 -12.84 -11.33 19.31
C GLU A 36 -11.32 -11.13 19.33
N VAL A 37 -10.56 -12.22 19.10
CA VAL A 37 -9.10 -12.15 18.90
C VAL A 37 -8.83 -11.60 17.50
N PRO A 38 -8.15 -10.44 17.35
CA PRO A 38 -7.85 -9.87 16.05
C PRO A 38 -7.03 -10.81 15.17
N LYS A 39 -7.35 -10.84 13.87
CA LYS A 39 -6.57 -11.53 12.85
C LYS A 39 -5.94 -10.49 11.93
N ILE A 40 -4.63 -10.59 11.74
CA ILE A 40 -3.89 -9.75 10.80
C ILE A 40 -4.08 -10.30 9.40
N GLN A 41 -4.47 -9.45 8.48
CA GLN A 41 -4.64 -9.74 7.06
C GLN A 41 -3.65 -8.89 6.26
N GLY A 42 -2.86 -9.52 5.39
CA GLY A 42 -2.02 -8.79 4.43
C GLY A 42 -2.87 -8.25 3.29
N VAL A 43 -2.54 -7.06 2.79
CA VAL A 43 -3.04 -6.60 1.50
C VAL A 43 -2.13 -7.19 0.43
N THR A 44 -2.70 -7.98 -0.49
CA THR A 44 -1.96 -8.73 -1.51
C THR A 44 -2.42 -8.41 -2.94
N ARG A 45 -3.24 -7.38 -3.08
CA ARG A 45 -3.73 -6.89 -4.36
C ARG A 45 -3.71 -5.38 -4.35
N PHE A 46 -2.80 -4.83 -5.14
CA PHE A 46 -2.66 -3.41 -5.37
C PHE A 46 -2.98 -3.08 -6.84
N PRO A 47 -3.43 -1.85 -7.15
CA PRO A 47 -3.50 -1.37 -8.53
C PRO A 47 -2.13 -1.49 -9.23
N GLY A 48 -2.11 -1.89 -10.50
CA GLY A 48 -0.88 -2.04 -11.29
C GLY A 48 -0.03 -3.29 -10.97
N GLN A 49 -0.50 -4.17 -10.10
CA GLN A 49 0.22 -5.37 -9.64
C GLN A 49 -0.26 -6.67 -10.34
N GLU A 50 -0.85 -6.59 -11.53
CA GLU A 50 -1.49 -7.73 -12.22
C GLU A 50 -0.52 -8.90 -12.44
N ASN A 51 0.76 -8.60 -12.68
CA ASN A 51 1.82 -9.58 -12.93
C ASN A 51 2.46 -10.14 -11.65
N ALA A 52 2.11 -9.63 -10.47
CA ALA A 52 2.61 -10.06 -9.16
C ALA A 52 1.47 -10.27 -8.14
N ALA A 53 0.33 -10.75 -8.64
CA ALA A 53 -0.85 -11.01 -7.82
C ALA A 53 -0.51 -11.96 -6.65
N GLY A 54 -0.76 -11.52 -5.43
CA GLY A 54 -0.44 -12.29 -4.22
C GLY A 54 0.77 -11.77 -3.44
N ASP A 55 1.61 -10.89 -4.01
CA ASP A 55 2.69 -10.25 -3.27
C ASP A 55 2.12 -9.17 -2.32
N SER A 56 2.61 -9.18 -1.09
CA SER A 56 2.22 -8.27 -0.01
C SER A 56 2.88 -6.89 -0.09
N LYS A 57 3.76 -6.68 -1.08
CA LYS A 57 4.55 -5.47 -1.26
C LYS A 57 4.48 -4.93 -2.69
N ILE A 58 4.61 -3.61 -2.80
CA ILE A 58 4.73 -2.88 -4.07
C ILE A 58 5.95 -1.95 -4.03
N PRO A 59 6.53 -1.57 -5.17
CA PRO A 59 7.66 -0.64 -5.20
C PRO A 59 7.35 0.67 -4.45
N THR A 60 8.35 1.28 -3.81
CA THR A 60 8.22 2.63 -3.23
C THR A 60 8.58 3.67 -4.30
N ILE A 61 7.66 3.88 -5.24
CA ILE A 61 7.81 4.81 -6.35
C ILE A 61 6.54 5.64 -6.46
N LEU A 62 6.70 6.95 -6.70
CA LEU A 62 5.60 7.88 -6.93
C LEU A 62 5.91 8.74 -8.15
N TYR A 63 4.90 9.00 -8.98
CA TYR A 63 4.92 10.11 -9.93
C TYR A 63 3.99 11.22 -9.45
N TYR A 64 4.45 12.45 -9.55
CA TYR A 64 3.65 13.65 -9.26
C TYR A 64 3.46 14.47 -10.52
N ARG A 65 2.29 15.11 -10.66
CA ARG A 65 2.07 16.15 -11.67
C ARG A 65 2.77 17.45 -11.26
N PRO A 66 2.96 18.40 -12.19
CA PRO A 66 3.54 19.71 -11.87
C PRO A 66 2.80 20.52 -10.80
N ASP A 67 1.51 20.25 -10.58
CA ASP A 67 0.71 20.89 -9.52
C ASP A 67 0.89 20.24 -8.13
N GLY A 68 1.73 19.20 -8.03
CA GLY A 68 2.00 18.46 -6.80
C GLY A 68 0.98 17.36 -6.48
N THR A 69 0.00 17.10 -7.35
CA THR A 69 -0.93 15.98 -7.18
C THR A 69 -0.26 14.66 -7.54
N VAL A 70 -0.66 13.57 -6.88
CA VAL A 70 -0.16 12.23 -7.22
C VAL A 70 -0.74 11.79 -8.56
N HIS A 71 0.12 11.35 -9.47
CA HIS A 71 -0.25 10.74 -10.74
C HIS A 71 -0.42 9.22 -10.58
N SER A 72 0.64 8.52 -10.17
CA SER A 72 0.66 7.08 -9.98
C SER A 72 1.54 6.69 -8.80
N ALA A 73 1.21 5.54 -8.17
CA ALA A 73 1.88 5.08 -6.96
C ALA A 73 2.19 3.59 -6.99
N GLY A 74 3.35 3.24 -6.46
CA GLY A 74 3.83 1.88 -6.33
C GLY A 74 3.82 1.11 -7.64
N ALA A 75 3.02 0.05 -7.73
CA ALA A 75 3.00 -0.79 -8.92
C ALA A 75 2.43 -0.06 -10.15
N GLU A 76 1.48 0.87 -9.99
CA GLU A 76 1.01 1.75 -11.08
C GLU A 76 2.11 2.67 -11.61
N ALA A 77 3.08 3.03 -10.76
CA ALA A 77 4.24 3.85 -11.16
C ALA A 77 5.38 3.00 -11.78
N ALA A 78 5.15 1.71 -11.99
CA ALA A 78 6.13 0.78 -12.56
C ALA A 78 5.55 -0.04 -13.72
N VAL A 79 4.39 0.36 -14.26
CA VAL A 79 3.80 -0.30 -15.43
C VAL A 79 4.59 0.04 -16.70
N PRO A 80 4.66 -0.88 -17.68
CA PRO A 80 5.32 -0.58 -18.95
C PRO A 80 4.71 0.64 -19.64
N GLY A 81 5.53 1.60 -20.04
CA GLY A 81 5.10 2.79 -20.77
C GLY A 81 4.89 4.03 -19.89
N ILE A 82 4.96 3.90 -18.56
CA ILE A 82 4.81 5.03 -17.63
C ILE A 82 5.87 6.13 -17.86
N GLU A 83 7.03 5.77 -18.41
CA GLU A 83 8.08 6.75 -18.76
C GLU A 83 7.65 7.67 -19.90
N LEU A 84 6.86 7.16 -20.86
CA LEU A 84 6.33 7.97 -21.96
C LEU A 84 5.27 8.94 -21.43
N ASP A 85 4.36 8.44 -20.57
CA ASP A 85 3.37 9.29 -19.91
C ASP A 85 4.05 10.35 -19.04
N ALA A 86 5.16 10.00 -18.37
CA ALA A 86 5.93 10.93 -17.57
C ALA A 86 6.58 12.05 -18.39
N GLU A 87 7.05 11.74 -19.60
CA GLU A 87 7.58 12.75 -20.53
C GLU A 87 6.47 13.64 -21.11
N ASP A 88 5.32 13.05 -21.50
CA ASP A 88 4.20 13.79 -22.10
C ASP A 88 3.47 14.71 -21.11
N GLU A 89 3.39 14.32 -19.82
CA GLU A 89 2.70 15.07 -18.76
C GLU A 89 3.63 15.86 -17.81
N ASP A 90 4.93 15.93 -18.11
CA ASP A 90 5.95 16.57 -17.25
C ASP A 90 5.92 16.04 -15.80
N LEU A 91 5.83 14.71 -15.63
CA LEU A 91 5.71 14.09 -14.31
C LEU A 91 7.04 14.08 -13.57
N PHE A 92 6.97 14.34 -12.26
CA PHE A 92 8.10 14.29 -11.35
C PHE A 92 8.21 12.90 -10.70
N LEU A 93 9.26 12.17 -11.03
CA LEU A 93 9.59 10.90 -10.40
C LEU A 93 10.16 11.11 -8.99
N SER A 94 9.51 10.50 -8.00
CA SER A 94 9.99 10.41 -6.62
C SER A 94 10.23 8.94 -6.26
N LYS A 95 11.51 8.60 -6.10
CA LYS A 95 12.00 7.33 -5.57
C LYS A 95 13.19 7.62 -4.64
N TRP A 96 13.46 6.71 -3.70
CA TRP A 96 14.70 6.75 -2.92
C TRP A 96 15.91 6.37 -3.78
#